data_AF-A0A165QPG7-F1
#
_entry.id   AF-A0A165QPG7-F1
#
_cell.length_a   1.000
_cell.length_b   1.000
_cell.length_c   1.000
_cell.angle_alpha   90.00
_cell.angle_beta   90.00
_cell.angle_gamma   90.00
#
_symmetry.space_group_name_H-M   'P 1'
#
loop_
_entity.id
_entity.type
_entity.pdbx_description
1 polymer ?
#
loop_
_entity_poly.entity_id
_entity_poly.type
_entity_poly.pdbx_seq_one_letter_code
_entity_poly.pdbx_strand_id
1 'polypeptide(L)'
;GGGNNGGGDNGGGNNGEGNNGGGSSDSDSSSTGSTGGTGGKPTDGVGKPNVPAAKPGAVLEATGGKLDADTLKEAFRANSGVEVKFTGEKLELAAAGLSDASRKNGATLAVTGDSGRYTLPLDALKLEALARQLGSAVSDMSIRFAIKKLSGSERNEIKLAANGASVADGVHLSVEAANKEGRTVPVSFGSAPITYQLLLGQAVDRSKATGVLYDPATKRVRFVPTLFDTRNGQTAATLKRSGNGTFAIIEMNKSFADMANHWAQADVELLANKLVVEGVSDNRFEGDRPITRSEFAALLVRALGLSPVTAQGGFNDVAPGAWYAEDVAAAAAAGLISGYEDGSFRPDRQIKREEQAAMLIRAMSYAGLETQLSQAKQSEVLAPFKDGGRLGWAKAEVAAAIHAGLMNGMTAETLEADGIATRAQSVVMLKRFLSKANYIN
;
A
#
# COMPACT_ATOMS: atom_id res chain seq x y z
N GLY A 1 -61.99 28.99 46.54
CA GLY A 1 -60.54 29.02 46.77
C GLY A 1 -59.90 28.11 45.75
N GLY A 2 -58.98 28.63 44.95
CA GLY A 2 -58.54 28.03 43.68
C GLY A 2 -57.65 26.80 43.79
N GLY A 3 -57.31 26.25 42.63
CA GLY A 3 -56.25 25.25 42.50
C GLY A 3 -56.31 24.39 41.25
N ASN A 4 -55.55 24.82 40.25
CA ASN A 4 -54.51 24.04 39.57
C ASN A 4 -54.83 23.14 38.35
N ASN A 5 -54.20 23.57 37.24
CA ASN A 5 -53.53 22.88 36.14
C ASN A 5 -53.93 21.45 35.75
N GLY A 6 -54.39 21.34 34.51
CA GLY A 6 -54.51 20.11 33.74
C GLY A 6 -53.23 19.72 33.00
N GLY A 7 -53.05 18.40 32.88
CA GLY A 7 -52.16 17.76 31.92
C GLY A 7 -52.94 16.66 31.18
N GLY A 8 -52.30 16.09 30.16
CA GLY A 8 -52.59 14.74 29.67
C GLY A 8 -53.44 14.64 28.40
N ASP A 9 -52.75 14.47 27.28
CA ASP A 9 -52.71 13.27 26.42
C ASP A 9 -53.97 12.63 25.81
N ASN A 10 -53.79 12.19 24.55
CA ASN A 10 -54.56 11.22 23.73
C ASN A 10 -56.02 11.60 23.35
N GLY A 11 -56.52 11.38 22.14
CA GLY A 11 -56.21 10.38 21.12
C GLY A 11 -57.49 9.58 20.81
N GLY A 12 -57.87 9.49 19.53
CA GLY A 12 -58.99 8.67 19.00
C GLY A 12 -60.19 9.52 18.54
N GLY A 13 -60.87 9.26 17.43
CA GLY A 13 -60.79 8.28 16.33
C GLY A 13 -61.60 8.90 15.17
N ASN A 14 -62.18 8.24 14.18
CA ASN A 14 -62.18 6.90 13.62
C ASN A 14 -62.98 7.03 12.29
N ASN A 15 -62.59 6.28 11.26
CA ASN A 15 -63.40 5.73 10.15
C ASN A 15 -64.14 6.59 9.11
N GLY A 16 -64.10 6.08 7.86
CA GLY A 16 -65.07 6.28 6.77
C GLY A 16 -64.40 6.59 5.42
N GLU A 17 -63.90 5.61 4.67
CA GLU A 17 -64.59 4.90 3.57
C GLU A 17 -64.65 5.64 2.20
N GLY A 18 -64.29 4.89 1.13
CA GLY A 18 -64.81 5.06 -0.25
C GLY A 18 -64.03 6.02 -1.15
N ASN A 19 -63.11 5.60 -2.02
CA ASN A 19 -63.20 4.78 -3.26
C ASN A 19 -63.49 5.59 -4.56
N ASN A 20 -62.61 5.37 -5.57
CA ASN A 20 -62.71 5.61 -7.03
C ASN A 20 -62.95 7.04 -7.55
N GLY A 21 -62.38 7.51 -8.66
CA GLY A 21 -61.65 6.88 -9.76
C GLY A 21 -62.10 7.50 -11.11
N GLY A 22 -61.17 7.74 -12.05
CA GLY A 22 -61.40 8.22 -13.44
C GLY A 22 -60.70 9.56 -13.71
N GLY A 23 -59.78 9.74 -14.67
CA GLY A 23 -59.74 9.33 -16.08
C GLY A 23 -60.41 10.44 -16.91
N SER A 24 -59.90 11.04 -17.99
CA SER A 24 -58.83 10.76 -18.96
C SER A 24 -58.67 12.00 -19.89
N SER A 25 -57.86 11.86 -20.95
CA SER A 25 -57.66 12.69 -22.17
C SER A 25 -56.65 13.84 -22.07
N ASP A 26 -55.88 14.22 -23.09
CA ASP A 26 -55.24 13.60 -24.27
C ASP A 26 -54.63 14.81 -25.00
N SER A 27 -53.41 14.70 -25.55
CA SER A 27 -53.07 15.26 -26.87
C SER A 27 -51.58 15.08 -27.20
N ASP A 28 -51.36 14.28 -28.24
CA ASP A 28 -50.15 14.18 -29.03
C ASP A 28 -49.88 15.47 -29.82
N SER A 29 -48.60 15.81 -30.01
CA SER A 29 -48.10 16.16 -31.35
C SER A 29 -46.58 15.93 -31.47
N SER A 30 -46.21 15.20 -32.51
CA SER A 30 -44.87 14.84 -32.95
C SER A 30 -44.30 15.87 -33.94
N SER A 31 -42.99 16.13 -33.91
CA SER A 31 -42.17 16.46 -35.09
C SER A 31 -40.66 16.60 -34.77
N THR A 32 -39.93 15.51 -35.03
CA THR A 32 -38.59 15.36 -35.67
C THR A 32 -37.51 16.45 -35.59
N GLY A 33 -36.30 16.03 -35.21
CA GLY A 33 -35.03 16.72 -35.52
C GLY A 33 -33.81 16.11 -34.81
N SER A 34 -33.14 15.15 -35.47
CA SER A 34 -31.92 14.47 -35.02
C SER A 34 -30.70 15.39 -34.94
N THR A 35 -29.85 15.23 -33.91
CA THR A 35 -28.37 15.12 -34.02
C THR A 35 -27.79 14.69 -32.67
N GLY A 36 -26.98 13.64 -32.71
CA GLY A 36 -26.48 12.94 -31.53
C GLY A 36 -25.44 13.72 -30.73
N GLY A 37 -25.64 13.74 -29.41
CA GLY A 37 -24.64 14.10 -28.43
C GLY A 37 -24.66 13.09 -27.29
N THR A 38 -23.86 12.03 -27.40
CA THR A 38 -23.57 11.16 -26.26
C THR A 38 -22.26 11.59 -25.63
N GLY A 39 -22.36 12.55 -24.72
CA GLY A 39 -21.41 12.70 -23.62
C GLY A 39 -21.59 11.52 -22.66
N GLY A 40 -20.78 10.48 -22.86
CA GLY A 40 -20.65 9.37 -21.93
C GLY A 40 -19.92 9.82 -20.67
N LYS A 41 -20.68 10.14 -19.63
CA LYS A 41 -20.27 10.23 -18.24
C LYS A 41 -19.36 9.03 -17.89
N PRO A 42 -18.16 9.22 -17.32
CA PRO A 42 -17.39 8.10 -16.78
C PRO A 42 -18.21 7.50 -15.64
N THR A 43 -18.66 6.28 -15.82
CA THR A 43 -19.24 5.49 -14.74
C THR A 43 -18.16 5.25 -13.70
N ASP A 44 -18.43 5.62 -12.46
CA ASP A 44 -17.66 5.27 -11.27
C ASP A 44 -17.62 3.74 -11.10
N GLY A 45 -16.79 3.10 -11.90
CA GLY A 45 -16.38 1.71 -11.75
C GLY A 45 -15.17 1.63 -10.84
N VAL A 46 -15.27 2.14 -9.61
CA VAL A 46 -14.33 1.74 -8.56
C VAL A 46 -14.62 0.27 -8.31
N GLY A 47 -13.86 -0.59 -9.00
CA GLY A 47 -13.78 -1.99 -8.66
C GLY A 47 -13.49 -2.08 -7.17
N LYS A 48 -14.46 -2.60 -6.40
CA LYS A 48 -14.25 -2.96 -5.00
C LYS A 48 -12.92 -3.70 -4.90
N PRO A 49 -12.07 -3.42 -3.90
CA PRO A 49 -10.86 -4.21 -3.69
C PRO A 49 -11.27 -5.68 -3.59
N ASN A 50 -10.99 -6.46 -4.64
CA ASN A 50 -11.11 -7.89 -4.59
C ASN A 50 -9.88 -8.39 -3.83
N VAL A 51 -9.86 -8.15 -2.51
CA VAL A 51 -9.14 -9.03 -1.61
C VAL A 51 -9.88 -10.35 -1.76
N PRO A 52 -9.24 -11.44 -2.22
CA PRO A 52 -9.89 -12.73 -2.24
C PRO A 52 -10.46 -12.94 -0.84
N ALA A 53 -11.79 -12.99 -0.72
CA ALA A 53 -12.42 -13.44 0.50
C ALA A 53 -11.99 -14.89 0.65
N ALA A 54 -10.91 -15.12 1.40
CA ALA A 54 -10.50 -16.44 1.82
C ALA A 54 -11.76 -17.09 2.42
N LYS A 55 -12.06 -18.34 2.03
CA LYS A 55 -13.07 -19.16 2.73
C LYS A 55 -12.93 -18.92 4.24
N PRO A 56 -14.02 -18.81 5.02
CA PRO A 56 -13.91 -18.64 6.46
C PRO A 56 -12.99 -19.74 7.00
N GLY A 57 -11.76 -19.37 7.34
CA GLY A 57 -10.78 -20.30 7.86
C GLY A 57 -11.21 -20.79 9.23
N ALA A 58 -10.58 -21.85 9.72
CA ALA A 58 -10.73 -22.20 11.13
C ALA A 58 -10.24 -21.03 11.99
N VAL A 59 -11.00 -20.66 13.03
CA VAL A 59 -10.59 -19.68 14.04
C VAL A 59 -10.27 -20.45 15.31
N LEU A 60 -9.06 -20.31 15.80
CA LEU A 60 -8.55 -20.93 17.02
C LEU A 60 -8.33 -19.87 18.09
N GLU A 61 -8.65 -20.20 19.35
CA GLU A 61 -8.38 -19.34 20.50
C GLU A 61 -7.18 -19.90 21.28
N ALA A 62 -6.07 -19.17 21.28
CA ALA A 62 -4.84 -19.54 21.99
C ALA A 62 -4.89 -19.03 23.44
N THR A 63 -5.70 -19.69 24.28
CA THR A 63 -5.80 -19.36 25.72
C THR A 63 -4.42 -19.52 26.38
N GLY A 64 -3.88 -18.45 26.96
CA GLY A 64 -2.53 -18.42 27.53
C GLY A 64 -1.42 -18.15 26.51
N GLY A 65 -1.76 -17.75 25.28
CA GLY A 65 -0.82 -17.34 24.25
C GLY A 65 -0.02 -18.50 23.66
N LYS A 66 -0.54 -19.74 23.68
CA LYS A 66 0.11 -20.91 23.10
C LYS A 66 -0.86 -21.82 22.35
N LEU A 67 -0.39 -22.46 21.28
CA LEU A 67 -1.07 -23.59 20.63
C LEU A 67 -0.11 -24.73 20.33
N ASP A 68 -0.56 -25.95 20.61
CA ASP A 68 0.18 -27.18 20.33
C ASP A 68 0.10 -27.60 18.85
N ALA A 69 0.91 -28.60 18.51
CA ALA A 69 1.06 -29.05 17.13
C ALA A 69 -0.18 -29.78 16.59
N ASP A 70 -0.92 -30.50 17.43
CA ASP A 70 -2.02 -31.34 16.99
C ASP A 70 -3.26 -30.49 16.69
N THR A 71 -3.54 -29.49 17.54
CA THR A 71 -4.56 -28.47 17.31
C THR A 71 -4.33 -27.73 15.99
N LEU A 72 -3.08 -27.32 15.71
CA LEU A 72 -2.73 -26.62 14.47
C LEU A 72 -2.85 -27.54 13.24
N LYS A 73 -2.36 -28.79 13.32
CA LYS A 73 -2.49 -29.76 12.23
C LYS A 73 -3.94 -30.02 11.89
N GLU A 74 -4.79 -30.21 12.89
CA GLU A 74 -6.21 -30.45 12.69
C GLU A 74 -6.88 -29.28 11.96
N ALA A 75 -6.59 -28.04 12.38
CA ALA A 75 -7.11 -26.84 11.71
C ALA A 75 -6.69 -26.75 10.23
N PHE A 76 -5.43 -27.03 9.91
CA PHE A 76 -4.90 -26.98 8.54
C PHE A 76 -5.17 -28.23 7.69
N ARG A 77 -5.79 -29.30 8.24
CA ARG A 77 -6.22 -30.46 7.45
C ARG A 77 -7.32 -30.09 6.47
N ALA A 78 -8.32 -29.32 6.92
CA ALA A 78 -9.49 -28.96 6.13
C ALA A 78 -9.46 -27.51 5.59
N ASN A 79 -8.56 -26.67 6.09
CA ASN A 79 -8.55 -25.24 5.80
C ASN A 79 -7.22 -24.78 5.19
N SER A 80 -7.31 -23.98 4.13
CA SER A 80 -6.16 -23.27 3.56
C SER A 80 -5.86 -21.96 4.27
N GLY A 81 -6.74 -21.50 5.16
CA GLY A 81 -6.51 -20.33 6.01
C GLY A 81 -6.90 -20.65 7.44
N VAL A 82 -6.06 -20.27 8.41
CA VAL A 82 -6.38 -20.39 9.83
C VAL A 82 -6.11 -19.05 10.50
N GLU A 83 -7.02 -18.63 11.37
CA GLU A 83 -6.83 -17.48 12.25
C GLU A 83 -6.61 -17.96 13.68
N VAL A 84 -5.55 -17.48 14.32
CA VAL A 84 -5.26 -17.70 15.73
C VAL A 84 -5.46 -16.40 16.47
N LYS A 85 -6.43 -16.39 17.38
CA LYS A 85 -6.70 -15.28 18.30
C LYS A 85 -6.01 -15.52 19.63
N PHE A 86 -5.47 -14.47 20.21
CA PHE A 86 -4.80 -14.52 21.52
C PHE A 86 -4.96 -13.20 22.26
N THR A 87 -4.85 -13.23 23.58
CA THR A 87 -4.82 -12.04 24.44
C THR A 87 -3.40 -11.77 24.93
N GLY A 88 -3.08 -10.50 25.17
CA GLY A 88 -1.75 -10.08 25.58
C GLY A 88 -0.78 -9.84 24.42
N GLU A 89 0.52 -9.78 24.72
CA GLU A 89 1.53 -9.32 23.76
C GLU A 89 2.22 -10.45 22.98
N LYS A 90 2.10 -11.72 23.42
CA LYS A 90 2.88 -12.84 22.88
C LYS A 90 2.03 -14.04 22.53
N LEU A 91 2.34 -14.66 21.39
CA LEU A 91 1.79 -15.93 20.93
C LEU A 91 2.92 -16.89 20.57
N GLU A 92 2.83 -18.14 21.01
CA GLU A 92 3.77 -19.21 20.70
C GLU A 92 3.05 -20.38 20.01
N LEU A 93 3.42 -20.68 18.77
CA LEU A 93 2.85 -21.77 17.98
C LEU A 93 3.87 -22.88 17.82
N ALA A 94 3.50 -24.13 18.08
CA ALA A 94 4.38 -25.27 17.80
C ALA A 94 4.66 -25.38 16.28
N ALA A 95 5.92 -25.29 15.86
CA ALA A 95 6.29 -25.26 14.44
C ALA A 95 5.92 -26.56 13.72
N ALA A 96 5.94 -27.69 14.43
CA ALA A 96 5.46 -28.99 13.94
C ALA A 96 4.00 -28.95 13.46
N GLY A 97 3.19 -28.08 14.05
CA GLY A 97 1.78 -27.87 13.68
C GLY A 97 1.58 -27.20 12.33
N LEU A 98 2.62 -26.49 11.86
CA LEU A 98 2.57 -25.65 10.66
C LEU A 98 3.29 -26.30 9.46
N SER A 99 4.11 -27.33 9.69
CA SER A 99 5.06 -27.87 8.70
C SER A 99 4.42 -28.42 7.42
N ASP A 100 3.35 -29.20 7.54
CA ASP A 100 2.66 -29.72 6.36
C ASP A 100 1.96 -28.61 5.59
N ALA A 101 1.37 -27.65 6.30
CA ALA A 101 0.66 -26.52 5.71
C ALA A 101 1.61 -25.54 5.02
N SER A 102 2.81 -25.30 5.56
CA SER A 102 3.81 -24.42 4.94
C SER A 102 4.37 -24.96 3.63
N ARG A 103 4.15 -26.24 3.31
CA ARG A 103 4.53 -26.85 2.03
C ARG A 103 3.41 -26.82 0.99
N LYS A 104 2.17 -26.47 1.40
CA LYS A 104 1.02 -26.32 0.51
C LYS A 104 0.99 -24.90 -0.05
N ASN A 105 0.83 -24.77 -1.37
CA ASN A 105 0.68 -23.47 -2.00
C ASN A 105 -0.60 -22.77 -1.52
N GLY A 106 -0.50 -21.51 -1.13
CA GLY A 106 -1.64 -20.67 -0.73
C GLY A 106 -2.16 -20.88 0.70
N ALA A 107 -1.46 -21.66 1.55
CA ALA A 107 -1.82 -21.77 2.95
C ALA A 107 -1.50 -20.46 3.71
N THR A 108 -2.45 -19.91 4.46
CA THR A 108 -2.31 -18.63 5.18
C THR A 108 -2.55 -18.79 6.68
N LEU A 109 -1.79 -18.02 7.46
CA LEU A 109 -1.96 -17.88 8.90
C LEU A 109 -2.25 -16.41 9.21
N ALA A 110 -3.34 -16.16 9.92
CA ALA A 110 -3.61 -14.89 10.56
C ALA A 110 -3.42 -15.04 12.07
N VAL A 111 -2.74 -14.08 12.69
CA VAL A 111 -2.55 -13.97 14.13
C VAL A 111 -3.21 -12.67 14.57
N THR A 112 -4.26 -12.77 15.38
CA THR A 112 -5.06 -11.62 15.84
C THR A 112 -4.89 -11.46 17.34
N GLY A 113 -4.28 -10.35 17.75
CA GLY A 113 -4.16 -9.95 19.16
C GLY A 113 -4.91 -8.67 19.46
N ASP A 114 -4.81 -8.19 20.70
CA ASP A 114 -5.52 -6.98 21.17
C ASP A 114 -5.16 -5.70 20.39
N SER A 115 -3.97 -5.67 19.80
CA SER A 115 -3.45 -4.49 19.09
C SER A 115 -3.58 -4.59 17.58
N GLY A 116 -3.96 -5.73 17.01
CA GLY A 116 -4.06 -5.87 15.56
C GLY A 116 -3.99 -7.30 15.05
N ARG A 117 -3.97 -7.42 13.72
CA ARG A 117 -3.96 -8.69 12.99
C ARG A 117 -2.77 -8.75 12.04
N TYR A 118 -1.96 -9.80 12.18
CA TYR A 118 -0.84 -10.09 11.29
C TYR A 118 -1.19 -11.28 10.39
N THR A 119 -1.09 -11.11 9.07
CA THR A 119 -1.43 -12.17 8.11
C THR A 119 -0.22 -12.47 7.22
N LEU A 120 0.12 -13.75 7.11
CA LEU A 120 1.22 -14.24 6.29
C LEU A 120 0.86 -15.52 5.52
N PRO A 121 1.46 -15.76 4.35
CA PRO A 121 1.50 -17.08 3.76
C PRO A 121 2.49 -17.95 4.55
N LEU A 122 2.14 -19.22 4.81
CA LEU A 122 2.92 -20.09 5.70
C LEU A 122 4.26 -20.53 5.12
N ASP A 123 4.37 -20.63 3.79
CA ASP A 123 5.62 -20.96 3.10
C ASP A 123 6.71 -19.89 3.33
N ALA A 124 6.32 -18.64 3.59
CA ALA A 124 7.24 -17.55 3.93
C ALA A 124 7.99 -17.76 5.25
N LEU A 125 7.52 -18.64 6.14
CA LEU A 125 8.23 -18.98 7.37
C LEU A 125 9.52 -19.76 7.10
N LYS A 126 9.61 -20.52 6.00
CA LYS A 126 10.79 -21.33 5.64
C LYS A 126 11.31 -22.17 6.82
N LEU A 127 10.42 -22.95 7.44
CA LEU A 127 10.66 -23.64 8.72
C LEU A 127 11.93 -24.50 8.72
N GLU A 128 12.24 -25.17 7.62
CA GLU A 128 13.44 -26.00 7.47
C GLU A 128 14.73 -25.17 7.47
N ALA A 129 14.72 -23.95 6.95
CA ALA A 129 15.87 -23.05 7.01
C ALA A 129 16.11 -22.56 8.45
N LEU A 130 15.03 -22.19 9.16
CA LEU A 130 15.09 -21.80 10.57
C LEU A 130 15.61 -22.94 11.45
N ALA A 131 15.14 -24.17 11.21
CA ALA A 131 15.60 -25.38 11.90
C ALA A 131 17.11 -25.59 11.77
N ARG A 132 17.67 -25.43 10.56
CA ARG A 132 19.12 -25.52 10.32
C ARG A 132 19.89 -24.43 11.06
N GLN A 133 19.39 -23.20 11.09
CA GLN A 133 20.04 -22.10 11.80
C GLN A 133 20.05 -22.32 13.33
N LEU A 134 18.97 -22.89 13.86
CA LEU A 134 18.84 -23.22 15.28
C LEU A 134 19.61 -24.49 15.67
N GLY A 135 19.96 -25.35 14.71
CA GLY A 135 20.54 -26.67 14.99
C GLY A 135 19.53 -27.61 15.65
N SER A 136 18.25 -27.50 15.30
CA SER A 136 17.13 -28.23 15.92
C SER A 136 16.20 -28.83 14.88
N ALA A 137 15.38 -29.81 15.26
CA ALA A 137 14.31 -30.32 14.41
C ALA A 137 13.09 -29.37 14.45
N VAL A 138 12.33 -29.30 13.35
CA VAL A 138 11.07 -28.51 13.30
C VAL A 138 10.08 -28.98 14.39
N SER A 139 10.11 -30.25 14.78
CA SER A 139 9.31 -30.81 15.88
C SER A 139 9.63 -30.23 17.26
N ASP A 140 10.84 -29.71 17.45
CA ASP A 140 11.34 -29.15 18.71
C ASP A 140 11.38 -27.61 18.70
N MET A 141 10.77 -27.00 17.68
CA MET A 141 10.71 -25.56 17.51
C MET A 141 9.33 -24.98 17.79
N SER A 142 9.32 -23.70 18.16
CA SER A 142 8.13 -22.87 18.15
C SER A 142 8.33 -21.60 17.32
N ILE A 143 7.25 -21.08 16.76
CA ILE A 143 7.19 -19.75 16.12
C ILE A 143 6.53 -18.81 17.11
N ARG A 144 7.25 -17.77 17.50
CA ARG A 144 6.85 -16.78 18.51
C ARG A 144 6.53 -15.47 17.83
N PHE A 145 5.33 -14.97 18.02
CA PHE A 145 4.89 -13.65 17.63
C PHE A 145 4.86 -12.75 18.86
N ALA A 146 5.36 -11.53 18.73
CA ALA A 146 5.15 -10.48 19.71
C ALA A 146 4.54 -9.25 19.04
N ILE A 147 3.42 -8.77 19.57
CA ILE A 147 2.73 -7.54 19.15
C ILE A 147 2.59 -6.67 20.40
N LYS A 148 3.53 -5.74 20.58
CA LYS A 148 3.60 -4.87 21.75
C LYS A 148 3.23 -3.44 21.37
N LYS A 149 2.37 -2.78 22.15
CA LYS A 149 2.06 -1.35 21.94
C LYS A 149 3.30 -0.49 22.18
N LEU A 150 3.43 0.61 21.44
CA LEU A 150 4.54 1.55 21.67
C LEU A 150 4.49 2.17 23.06
N SER A 151 5.65 2.25 23.69
CA SER A 151 5.88 3.04 24.90
C SER A 151 5.82 4.55 24.60
N GLY A 152 5.64 5.35 25.65
CA GLY A 152 5.68 6.82 25.52
C GLY A 152 7.01 7.35 24.98
N SER A 153 8.14 6.72 25.36
CA SER A 153 9.46 7.07 24.83
C SER A 153 9.58 6.79 23.34
N GLU A 154 9.14 5.62 22.86
CA GLU A 154 9.18 5.29 21.43
C GLU A 154 8.31 6.25 20.60
N ARG A 155 7.11 6.61 21.10
CA ARG A 155 6.26 7.60 20.44
C ARG A 155 6.94 8.95 20.31
N ASN A 156 7.68 9.39 21.34
CA ASN A 156 8.42 10.65 21.30
C ASN A 156 9.60 10.59 20.32
N GLU A 157 10.32 9.47 20.27
CA GLU A 157 11.41 9.28 19.30
C GLU A 157 10.91 9.30 17.86
N ILE A 158 9.78 8.64 17.58
CA ILE A 158 9.13 8.63 16.27
C ILE A 158 8.65 10.03 15.89
N LYS A 159 8.03 10.76 16.81
CA LYS A 159 7.62 12.15 16.59
C LYS A 159 8.81 13.03 16.19
N LEU A 160 9.95 12.89 16.88
CA LEU A 160 11.16 13.65 16.55
C LEU A 160 11.71 13.25 15.18
N ALA A 161 11.81 11.96 14.89
CA ALA A 161 12.29 11.44 13.61
C ALA A 161 11.38 11.83 12.42
N ALA A 162 10.10 12.06 12.68
CA ALA A 162 9.11 12.50 11.70
C ALA A 162 8.89 14.03 11.71
N ASN A 163 9.88 14.82 12.17
CA ASN A 163 9.83 16.29 12.17
C ASN A 163 8.60 16.87 12.90
N GLY A 164 8.25 16.29 14.05
CA GLY A 164 7.17 16.77 14.90
C GLY A 164 5.79 16.21 14.57
N ALA A 165 5.67 15.28 13.62
CA ALA A 165 4.41 14.64 13.25
C ALA A 165 3.67 14.04 14.46
N SER A 166 2.34 14.11 14.43
CA SER A 166 1.51 13.47 15.44
C SER A 166 1.58 11.95 15.26
N VAL A 167 1.80 11.20 16.34
CA VAL A 167 1.74 9.73 16.31
C VAL A 167 0.35 9.32 16.75
N ALA A 168 -0.42 8.68 15.87
CA ALA A 168 -1.77 8.23 16.18
C ALA A 168 -1.76 6.93 16.98
N ASP A 169 -1.04 5.92 16.48
CA ASP A 169 -0.88 4.61 17.14
C ASP A 169 0.38 3.90 16.62
N GLY A 170 0.74 2.76 17.22
CA GLY A 170 1.82 1.92 16.71
C GLY A 170 2.12 0.70 17.57
N VAL A 171 2.97 -0.17 17.04
CA VAL A 171 3.42 -1.39 17.71
C VAL A 171 4.88 -1.73 17.41
N HIS A 172 5.51 -2.46 18.32
CA HIS A 172 6.66 -3.29 18.01
C HIS A 172 6.18 -4.69 17.62
N LEU A 173 6.52 -5.11 16.42
CA LEU A 173 6.22 -6.42 15.87
C LEU A 173 7.51 -7.24 15.77
N SER A 174 7.51 -8.44 16.36
CA SER A 174 8.56 -9.42 16.11
C SER A 174 8.00 -10.82 15.87
N VAL A 175 8.63 -11.54 14.94
CA VAL A 175 8.41 -12.96 14.69
C VAL A 175 9.76 -13.65 14.74
N GLU A 176 9.86 -14.66 15.61
CA GLU A 176 11.09 -15.42 15.84
C GLU A 176 10.78 -16.91 15.89
N ALA A 177 11.73 -17.74 15.46
CA ALA A 177 11.73 -19.15 15.78
C ALA A 177 12.57 -19.41 17.01
N ALA A 178 12.11 -20.30 17.90
CA ALA A 178 12.83 -20.70 19.09
C ALA A 178 12.95 -22.23 19.15
N ASN A 179 14.06 -22.74 19.67
CA ASN A 179 14.20 -24.16 20.02
C ASN A 179 13.86 -24.40 21.51
N LYS A 180 13.79 -25.67 21.93
CA LYS A 180 13.56 -26.06 23.34
C LYS A 180 14.61 -25.53 24.34
N GLU A 181 15.81 -25.23 23.87
CA GLU A 181 16.91 -24.67 24.69
C GLU A 181 16.78 -23.15 24.88
N GLY A 182 15.81 -22.52 24.22
CA GLY A 182 15.55 -21.08 24.32
C GLY A 182 16.35 -20.22 23.35
N ARG A 183 17.19 -20.81 22.49
CA ARG A 183 17.86 -20.08 21.41
C ARG A 183 16.82 -19.60 20.40
N THR A 184 16.91 -18.34 19.99
CA THR A 184 16.01 -17.76 18.99
C THR A 184 16.74 -17.28 17.73
N VAL A 185 16.01 -17.26 16.61
CA VAL A 185 16.43 -16.63 15.36
C VAL A 185 15.25 -15.83 14.79
N PRO A 186 15.47 -14.60 14.29
CA PRO A 186 14.40 -13.82 13.69
C PRO A 186 13.93 -14.46 12.39
N VAL A 187 12.62 -14.45 12.14
CA VAL A 187 12.05 -14.94 10.88
C VAL A 187 12.23 -13.87 9.81
N SER A 188 12.88 -14.25 8.71
CA SER A 188 12.99 -13.42 7.51
C SER A 188 12.02 -13.89 6.44
N PHE A 189 11.06 -13.03 6.11
CA PHE A 189 9.99 -13.33 5.17
C PHE A 189 10.34 -13.02 3.71
N GLY A 190 11.52 -12.43 3.45
CA GLY A 190 11.92 -11.98 2.12
C GLY A 190 10.86 -11.07 1.47
N SER A 191 10.50 -11.38 0.22
CA SER A 191 9.50 -10.65 -0.58
C SER A 191 8.06 -11.13 -0.40
N ALA A 192 7.77 -11.95 0.62
CA ALA A 192 6.42 -12.47 0.83
C ALA A 192 5.41 -11.34 1.10
N PRO A 193 4.19 -11.42 0.54
CA PRO A 193 3.15 -10.39 0.69
C PRO A 193 2.50 -10.48 2.06
N ILE A 194 3.10 -9.80 3.04
CA ILE A 194 2.65 -9.77 4.43
C ILE A 194 1.89 -8.49 4.71
N THR A 195 0.81 -8.61 5.49
CA THR A 195 0.02 -7.47 5.94
C THR A 195 -0.10 -7.44 7.45
N TYR A 196 0.06 -6.25 8.02
CA TYR A 196 -0.27 -5.98 9.42
C TYR A 196 -1.41 -4.96 9.49
N GLN A 197 -2.53 -5.35 10.07
CA GLN A 197 -3.67 -4.47 10.32
C GLN A 197 -3.64 -3.99 11.77
N LEU A 198 -3.45 -2.69 11.96
CA LEU A 198 -3.51 -2.00 13.24
C LEU A 198 -4.89 -1.38 13.42
N LEU A 199 -5.57 -1.70 14.51
CA LEU A 199 -6.80 -1.01 14.91
C LEU A 199 -6.42 0.23 15.70
N LEU A 200 -6.73 1.40 15.15
CA LEU A 200 -6.34 2.67 15.76
C LEU A 200 -7.31 3.03 16.90
N GLY A 201 -6.75 3.58 17.98
CA GLY A 201 -7.55 4.14 19.08
C GLY A 201 -8.35 5.40 18.73
N GLN A 202 -8.14 5.98 17.54
CA GLN A 202 -8.82 7.18 17.06
C GLN A 202 -8.96 7.17 15.53
N ALA A 203 -9.90 7.97 15.02
CA ALA A 203 -9.98 8.25 13.58
C ALA A 203 -8.79 9.11 13.15
N VAL A 204 -8.31 8.90 11.92
CA VAL A 204 -7.24 9.68 11.31
C VAL A 204 -7.67 10.20 9.94
N ASP A 205 -7.15 11.34 9.51
CA ASP A 205 -7.36 11.83 8.16
C ASP A 205 -6.43 11.07 7.20
N ARG A 206 -6.98 10.13 6.40
CA ARG A 206 -6.18 9.32 5.47
C ARG A 206 -5.36 10.14 4.47
N SER A 207 -5.73 11.39 4.16
CA SER A 207 -4.92 12.25 3.30
C SER A 207 -3.62 12.72 3.99
N LYS A 208 -3.63 12.76 5.32
CA LYS A 208 -2.54 13.20 6.19
C LYS A 208 -1.81 12.07 6.91
N ALA A 209 -2.47 10.92 7.07
CA ALA A 209 -1.95 9.78 7.80
C ALA A 209 -1.07 8.88 6.92
N THR A 210 -0.04 8.27 7.51
CA THR A 210 0.79 7.27 6.82
C THR A 210 1.35 6.26 7.80
N GLY A 211 1.54 5.03 7.35
CA GLY A 211 2.30 4.04 8.10
C GLY A 211 3.80 4.26 7.91
N VAL A 212 4.56 4.10 8.97
CA VAL A 212 6.02 4.21 8.96
C VAL A 212 6.68 3.05 9.67
N LEU A 213 7.87 2.68 9.19
CA LEU A 213 8.85 1.89 9.93
C LEU A 213 9.83 2.85 10.59
N TYR A 214 9.98 2.73 11.90
CA TYR A 214 10.98 3.44 12.67
C TYR A 214 12.23 2.57 12.89
N ASP A 215 13.39 3.15 12.60
CA ASP A 215 14.69 2.56 12.84
C ASP A 215 15.35 3.24 14.06
N PRO A 216 15.45 2.57 15.21
CA PRO A 216 16.01 3.17 16.42
C PRO A 216 17.52 3.40 16.34
N ALA A 217 18.23 2.71 15.44
CA ALA A 217 19.68 2.88 15.29
C ALA A 217 20.00 4.14 14.48
N THR A 218 19.27 4.37 13.39
CA THR A 218 19.48 5.55 12.53
C THR A 218 18.60 6.74 12.92
N LYS A 219 17.64 6.54 13.83
CA LYS A 219 16.64 7.54 14.25
C LYS A 219 15.83 8.09 13.07
N ARG A 220 15.56 7.24 12.07
CA ARG A 220 14.81 7.59 10.86
C ARG A 220 13.48 6.86 10.78
N VAL A 221 12.49 7.53 10.21
CA VAL A 221 11.23 6.91 9.76
C VAL A 221 11.25 6.71 8.26
N ARG A 222 10.65 5.63 7.78
CA ARG A 222 10.50 5.32 6.36
C ARG A 222 9.05 4.98 6.05
N PHE A 223 8.56 5.43 4.90
CA PHE A 223 7.22 5.08 4.42
C PHE A 223 7.02 3.56 4.41
N VAL A 224 5.83 3.15 4.84
CA VAL A 224 5.31 1.80 4.67
C VAL A 224 3.99 1.94 3.90
N PRO A 225 3.84 1.27 2.74
CA PRO A 225 2.56 1.20 2.04
C PRO A 225 1.43 0.85 3.00
N THR A 226 0.42 1.71 3.08
CA THR A 226 -0.61 1.62 4.11
C THR A 226 -1.97 2.02 3.54
N LEU A 227 -2.96 1.18 3.78
CA LEU A 227 -4.36 1.45 3.44
C LEU A 227 -5.14 1.76 4.71
N PHE A 228 -5.99 2.79 4.66
CA PHE A 228 -6.86 3.19 5.77
C PHE A 228 -8.32 2.86 5.44
N ASP A 229 -9.01 2.19 6.34
CA ASP A 229 -10.45 1.93 6.25
C ASP A 229 -11.10 2.37 7.56
N THR A 230 -12.06 3.31 7.48
CA THR A 230 -12.75 3.84 8.65
C THR A 230 -14.19 3.36 8.64
N ARG A 231 -14.60 2.64 9.69
CA ARG A 231 -15.98 2.16 9.89
C ARG A 231 -16.40 2.46 11.31
N ASN A 232 -17.61 2.99 11.48
CA ASN A 232 -18.20 3.25 12.80
C ASN A 232 -17.29 4.07 13.73
N GLY A 233 -16.55 5.04 13.17
CA GLY A 233 -15.64 5.90 13.94
C GLY A 233 -14.29 5.28 14.32
N GLN A 234 -14.05 4.00 13.99
CA GLN A 234 -12.77 3.34 14.19
C GLN A 234 -12.02 3.21 12.86
N THR A 235 -10.73 3.53 12.85
CA THR A 235 -9.88 3.36 11.66
C THR A 235 -9.00 2.14 11.80
N ALA A 236 -8.98 1.29 10.77
CA ALA A 236 -8.01 0.23 10.61
C ALA A 236 -6.95 0.67 9.60
N ALA A 237 -5.67 0.59 9.99
CA ALA A 237 -4.55 0.83 9.10
C ALA A 237 -3.91 -0.51 8.70
N THR A 238 -3.91 -0.83 7.42
CA THR A 238 -3.34 -2.08 6.87
C THR A 238 -2.00 -1.77 6.21
N LEU A 239 -0.92 -2.04 6.92
CA LEU A 239 0.45 -1.89 6.47
C LEU A 239 0.86 -3.10 5.62
N LYS A 240 1.45 -2.84 4.45
CA LYS A 240 2.00 -3.86 3.53
C LYS A 240 3.51 -3.83 3.58
N ARG A 241 4.10 -4.56 4.52
CA ARG A 241 5.55 -4.73 4.63
C ARG A 241 5.87 -6.04 5.34
N SER A 242 6.91 -6.72 4.86
CA SER A 242 7.46 -7.90 5.50
C SER A 242 8.49 -7.51 6.58
N GLY A 243 8.57 -8.35 7.62
CA GLY A 243 9.63 -8.29 8.62
C GLY A 243 9.23 -7.71 9.98
N ASN A 244 10.16 -7.85 10.91
CA ASN A 244 10.07 -7.34 12.27
C ASN A 244 10.42 -5.86 12.30
N GLY A 245 9.89 -5.13 13.27
CA GLY A 245 10.22 -3.72 13.43
C GLY A 245 9.22 -2.95 14.27
N THR A 246 9.52 -1.66 14.45
CA THR A 246 8.67 -0.71 15.15
C THR A 246 7.87 0.07 14.12
N PHE A 247 6.56 -0.17 14.08
CA PHE A 247 5.63 0.43 13.14
C PHE A 247 4.76 1.47 13.84
N ALA A 248 4.46 2.56 13.15
CA ALA A 248 3.54 3.58 13.66
C ALA A 248 2.68 4.15 12.54
N ILE A 249 1.52 4.68 12.93
CA ILE A 249 0.74 5.58 12.09
C ILE A 249 1.02 7.01 12.56
N ILE A 250 1.50 7.84 11.64
CA ILE A 250 1.74 9.26 11.89
C ILE A 250 0.83 10.11 11.02
N GLU A 251 0.52 11.33 11.47
CA GLU A 251 -0.21 12.34 10.72
C GLU A 251 0.65 13.58 10.52
N MET A 252 0.69 14.06 9.27
CA MET A 252 1.46 15.21 8.84
C MET A 252 0.57 16.22 8.13
N ASN A 253 0.96 17.48 8.14
CA ASN A 253 0.28 18.55 7.40
C ASN A 253 1.29 19.35 6.58
N LYS A 254 1.97 18.66 5.66
CA LYS A 254 2.92 19.24 4.73
C LYS A 254 2.21 20.06 3.66
N SER A 255 2.75 21.24 3.42
CA SER A 255 2.38 22.14 2.33
C SER A 255 3.65 22.86 1.85
N PHE A 256 3.59 23.38 0.62
CA PHE A 256 4.71 24.11 0.02
C PHE A 256 4.19 25.39 -0.62
N ALA A 257 4.82 26.53 -0.31
CA ALA A 257 4.34 27.84 -0.78
C ALA A 257 4.35 27.97 -2.30
N ASP A 258 5.35 27.38 -2.98
CA ASP A 258 5.47 27.38 -4.43
C ASP A 258 4.49 26.42 -5.14
N MET A 259 3.77 25.60 -4.39
CA MET A 259 2.72 24.72 -4.91
C MET A 259 1.32 25.33 -4.80
N ALA A 260 1.16 26.50 -4.17
CA ALA A 260 -0.14 27.13 -4.02
C ALA A 260 -0.80 27.41 -5.39
N ASN A 261 -1.99 26.86 -5.61
CA ASN A 261 -2.74 26.90 -6.89
C ASN A 261 -2.06 26.16 -8.06
N HIS A 262 -0.97 25.44 -7.82
CA HIS A 262 -0.34 24.62 -8.83
C HIS A 262 -1.19 23.36 -9.09
N TRP A 263 -1.31 22.93 -10.34
CA TRP A 263 -2.19 21.80 -10.74
C TRP A 263 -1.88 20.49 -10.00
N ALA A 264 -0.62 20.28 -9.61
CA ALA A 264 -0.16 19.10 -8.86
C ALA A 264 -0.15 19.28 -7.33
N GLN A 265 -0.65 20.40 -6.79
CA GLN A 265 -0.56 20.71 -5.35
C GLN A 265 -1.07 19.56 -4.48
N ALA A 266 -2.29 19.10 -4.73
CA ALA A 266 -2.92 18.06 -3.92
C ALA A 266 -2.14 16.74 -3.95
N ASP A 267 -1.61 16.35 -5.12
CA ASP A 267 -0.84 15.10 -5.27
C ASP A 267 0.54 15.21 -4.59
N VAL A 268 1.18 16.38 -4.67
CA VAL A 268 2.46 16.65 -3.97
C VAL A 268 2.29 16.65 -2.46
N GLU A 269 1.30 17.38 -1.94
CA GLU A 269 1.04 17.44 -0.50
C GLU A 269 0.61 16.07 0.05
N LEU A 270 -0.20 15.32 -0.70
CA LEU A 270 -0.57 13.94 -0.35
C LEU A 270 0.68 13.07 -0.21
N LEU A 271 1.55 13.00 -1.22
CA LEU A 271 2.74 12.15 -1.16
C LEU A 271 3.78 12.66 -0.16
N ALA A 272 3.81 13.97 0.15
CA ALA A 272 4.66 14.52 1.18
C ALA A 272 4.19 14.10 2.58
N ASN A 273 2.87 14.11 2.82
CA ASN A 273 2.26 13.58 4.06
C ASN A 273 2.44 12.07 4.21
N LYS A 274 2.66 11.35 3.09
CA LYS A 274 2.99 9.92 3.10
C LYS A 274 4.47 9.65 3.33
N LEU A 275 5.32 10.67 3.45
CA LEU A 275 6.78 10.53 3.43
C LEU A 275 7.28 9.79 2.18
N VAL A 276 6.65 10.02 1.02
CA VAL A 276 7.12 9.46 -0.28
C VAL A 276 7.90 10.50 -1.07
N VAL A 277 7.53 11.77 -0.96
CA VAL A 277 8.25 12.89 -1.59
C VAL A 277 8.69 13.89 -0.53
N GLU A 278 9.81 14.55 -0.80
CA GLU A 278 10.37 15.58 0.06
C GLU A 278 10.54 16.87 -0.75
N GLY A 279 10.33 18.01 -0.09
CA GLY A 279 10.64 19.32 -0.66
C GLY A 279 12.15 19.55 -0.76
N VAL A 280 12.55 20.55 -1.55
CA VAL A 280 13.94 21.03 -1.55
C VAL A 280 14.26 21.86 -0.31
N SER A 281 13.22 22.31 0.40
CA SER A 281 13.27 22.88 1.74
C SER A 281 11.92 22.63 2.45
N ASP A 282 11.80 23.06 3.71
CA ASP A 282 10.57 22.89 4.49
C ASP A 282 9.34 23.59 3.86
N ASN A 283 9.53 24.60 3.01
CA ASN A 283 8.44 25.40 2.43
C ASN A 283 8.45 25.43 0.89
N ARG A 284 9.32 24.68 0.22
CA ARG A 284 9.41 24.65 -1.25
C ARG A 284 9.58 23.26 -1.84
N PHE A 285 8.90 23.00 -2.96
CA PHE A 285 8.92 21.71 -3.65
C PHE A 285 9.62 21.73 -5.03
N GLU A 286 9.60 22.85 -5.74
CA GLU A 286 10.06 23.02 -7.13
C GLU A 286 9.32 22.12 -8.14
N GLY A 287 7.99 22.19 -8.18
CA GLY A 287 7.17 21.32 -9.04
C GLY A 287 7.55 21.33 -10.53
N ASP A 288 7.89 22.48 -11.09
CA ASP A 288 8.22 22.62 -12.51
C ASP A 288 9.69 22.34 -12.85
N ARG A 289 10.55 22.11 -11.85
CA ARG A 289 11.96 21.77 -12.12
C ARG A 289 12.06 20.38 -12.77
N PRO A 290 12.91 20.20 -13.79
CA PRO A 290 13.31 18.88 -14.27
C PRO A 290 13.85 17.99 -13.15
N ILE A 291 13.42 16.73 -13.13
CA ILE A 291 13.89 15.73 -12.16
C ILE A 291 15.00 14.86 -12.78
N THR A 292 16.00 14.49 -11.99
CA THR A 292 17.06 13.57 -12.44
C THR A 292 16.63 12.11 -12.37
N ARG A 293 17.36 11.24 -13.06
CA ARG A 293 17.16 9.78 -12.99
C ARG A 293 17.38 9.24 -11.57
N SER A 294 18.39 9.74 -10.84
CA SER A 294 18.65 9.35 -9.45
C SER A 294 17.54 9.79 -8.50
N GLU A 295 17.02 11.01 -8.65
CA GLU A 295 15.88 11.50 -7.88
C GLU A 295 14.64 10.63 -8.10
N PHE A 296 14.32 10.29 -9.36
CA PHE A 296 13.16 9.44 -9.63
C PHE A 296 13.33 8.00 -9.13
N ALA A 297 14.54 7.43 -9.21
CA ALA A 297 14.83 6.12 -8.63
C ALA A 297 14.62 6.12 -7.10
N ALA A 298 15.12 7.14 -6.40
CA ALA A 298 14.91 7.30 -4.96
C ALA A 298 13.42 7.43 -4.59
N LEU A 299 12.62 8.11 -5.42
CA LEU A 299 11.17 8.17 -5.23
C LEU A 299 10.52 6.79 -5.33
N LEU A 300 10.91 5.95 -6.30
CA LEU A 300 10.36 4.59 -6.44
C LEU A 300 10.73 3.68 -5.28
N VAL A 301 11.99 3.73 -4.83
CA VAL A 301 12.48 2.96 -3.68
C VAL A 301 11.66 3.32 -2.44
N ARG A 302 11.50 4.61 -2.18
CA ARG A 302 10.70 5.11 -1.05
C ARG A 302 9.23 4.72 -1.19
N ALA A 303 8.63 4.91 -2.37
CA ALA A 303 7.23 4.57 -2.66
C ALA A 303 6.92 3.06 -2.48
N LEU A 304 7.87 2.19 -2.80
CA LEU A 304 7.74 0.74 -2.60
C LEU A 304 8.07 0.31 -1.17
N GLY A 305 8.51 1.22 -0.30
CA GLY A 305 8.91 0.92 1.08
C GLY A 305 10.16 0.04 1.17
N LEU A 306 11.00 0.04 0.14
CA LEU A 306 12.20 -0.80 0.07
C LEU A 306 13.23 -0.34 1.10
N SER A 307 13.98 -1.29 1.65
CA SER A 307 15.13 -0.97 2.47
C SER A 307 16.32 -0.62 1.56
N PRO A 308 17.08 0.44 1.86
CA PRO A 308 18.36 0.69 1.22
C PRO A 308 19.27 -0.54 1.37
N VAL A 309 20.02 -0.86 0.33
CA VAL A 309 20.99 -1.96 0.34
C VAL A 309 22.37 -1.42 0.03
N THR A 310 23.40 -2.03 0.62
CA THR A 310 24.77 -1.71 0.27
C THR A 310 25.01 -2.05 -1.20
N ALA A 311 25.49 -1.08 -1.98
CA ALA A 311 25.80 -1.27 -3.39
C ALA A 311 26.84 -2.39 -3.56
N GLN A 312 26.45 -3.50 -4.18
CA GLN A 312 27.36 -4.59 -4.57
C GLN A 312 27.25 -4.74 -6.10
N GLY A 313 28.35 -4.48 -6.83
CA GLY A 313 28.40 -4.66 -8.29
C GLY A 313 27.52 -3.71 -9.12
N GLY A 314 27.45 -2.43 -8.71
CA GLY A 314 26.59 -1.41 -9.33
C GLY A 314 27.16 -0.75 -10.60
N PHE A 315 26.46 0.29 -11.07
CA PHE A 315 26.84 1.06 -12.25
C PHE A 315 28.15 1.82 -12.08
N ASN A 316 28.92 1.96 -13.16
CA ASN A 316 30.28 2.53 -13.13
C ASN A 316 30.33 4.02 -12.74
N ASP A 317 29.21 4.73 -12.87
CA ASP A 317 29.06 6.17 -12.58
C ASP A 317 28.26 6.45 -11.30
N VAL A 318 28.09 5.44 -10.44
CA VAL A 318 27.45 5.59 -9.11
C VAL A 318 28.53 5.44 -8.04
N ALA A 319 29.07 6.57 -7.59
CA ALA A 319 30.09 6.60 -6.57
C ALA A 319 29.55 6.07 -5.22
N PRO A 320 30.30 5.21 -4.50
CA PRO A 320 29.97 4.86 -3.12
C PRO A 320 29.81 6.12 -2.26
N GLY A 321 28.77 6.16 -1.43
CA GLY A 321 28.49 7.29 -0.54
C GLY A 321 27.80 8.49 -1.19
N ALA A 322 27.56 8.48 -2.51
CA ALA A 322 26.62 9.43 -3.10
C ALA A 322 25.24 9.27 -2.45
N TRP A 323 24.51 10.37 -2.24
CA TRP A 323 23.24 10.35 -1.50
C TRP A 323 22.21 9.39 -2.10
N TYR A 324 22.27 9.15 -3.42
CA TYR A 324 21.39 8.26 -4.16
C TYR A 324 21.95 6.83 -4.30
N ALA A 325 23.17 6.54 -3.86
CA ALA A 325 23.84 5.29 -4.18
C ALA A 325 23.09 4.05 -3.65
N GLU A 326 22.61 4.11 -2.41
CA GLU A 326 21.86 3.01 -1.80
C GLU A 326 20.48 2.83 -2.42
N ASP A 327 19.81 3.94 -2.80
CA ASP A 327 18.53 3.90 -3.49
C ASP A 327 18.68 3.31 -4.89
N VAL A 328 19.69 3.74 -5.65
CA VAL A 328 19.98 3.19 -6.98
C VAL A 328 20.32 1.70 -6.87
N ALA A 329 21.09 1.29 -5.87
CA ALA A 329 21.36 -0.13 -5.62
C ALA A 329 20.09 -0.93 -5.28
N ALA A 330 19.22 -0.39 -4.42
CA ALA A 330 17.95 -1.03 -4.08
C ALA A 330 17.01 -1.13 -5.29
N ALA A 331 16.93 -0.07 -6.09
CA ALA A 331 16.14 -0.05 -7.31
C ALA A 331 16.64 -1.07 -8.34
N ALA A 332 17.97 -1.21 -8.50
CA ALA A 332 18.56 -2.19 -9.40
C ALA A 332 18.32 -3.62 -8.90
N ALA A 333 18.53 -3.88 -7.60
CA ALA A 333 18.30 -5.19 -6.98
C ALA A 333 16.82 -5.63 -7.07
N ALA A 334 15.89 -4.67 -7.00
CA ALA A 334 14.46 -4.91 -7.19
C ALA A 334 14.02 -4.96 -8.67
N GLY A 335 14.96 -4.79 -9.62
CA GLY A 335 14.67 -4.82 -11.05
C GLY A 335 13.86 -3.62 -11.56
N LEU A 336 13.85 -2.51 -10.84
CA LEU A 336 13.09 -1.28 -11.17
C LEU A 336 13.81 -0.43 -12.22
N ILE A 337 15.14 -0.51 -12.24
CA ILE A 337 15.99 0.23 -13.16
C ILE A 337 16.93 -0.72 -13.89
N SER A 338 17.30 -0.30 -15.09
CA SER A 338 18.42 -0.84 -15.85
C SER A 338 19.35 0.30 -16.21
N GLY A 339 20.64 -0.01 -16.32
CA GLY A 339 21.63 0.92 -16.84
C GLY A 339 21.62 0.94 -18.36
N TYR A 340 22.57 1.67 -18.90
CA TYR A 340 22.87 1.69 -20.33
C TYR A 340 23.84 0.56 -20.67
N GLU A 341 23.98 0.27 -21.97
CA GLU A 341 24.88 -0.76 -22.50
C GLU A 341 26.36 -0.53 -22.11
N ASP A 342 26.75 0.71 -21.82
CA ASP A 342 28.08 1.10 -21.35
C ASP A 342 28.31 0.84 -19.85
N GLY A 343 27.33 0.28 -19.14
CA GLY A 343 27.38 0.02 -17.69
C GLY A 343 27.12 1.25 -16.81
N SER A 344 26.71 2.39 -17.39
CA SER A 344 26.33 3.59 -16.65
C SER A 344 24.85 3.62 -16.27
N PHE A 345 24.47 4.41 -15.26
CA PHE A 345 23.10 4.74 -14.91
C PHE A 345 22.68 6.15 -15.33
N ARG A 346 23.67 7.05 -15.43
CA ARG A 346 23.56 8.49 -15.70
C ARG A 346 22.69 9.20 -14.65
N PRO A 347 23.09 9.16 -13.37
CA PRO A 347 22.25 9.59 -12.24
C PRO A 347 21.77 11.04 -12.36
N ASP A 348 22.66 11.95 -12.77
CA ASP A 348 22.37 13.39 -12.81
C ASP A 348 21.68 13.83 -14.11
N ARG A 349 21.50 12.92 -15.07
CA ARG A 349 20.78 13.23 -16.30
C ARG A 349 19.30 13.40 -15.98
N GLN A 350 18.69 14.44 -16.55
CA GLN A 350 17.25 14.62 -16.50
C GLN A 350 16.55 13.41 -17.13
N ILE A 351 15.49 12.94 -16.47
CA ILE A 351 14.75 11.75 -16.90
C ILE A 351 13.70 12.12 -17.94
N LYS A 352 13.57 11.27 -18.97
CA LYS A 352 12.51 11.42 -19.98
C LYS A 352 11.22 10.75 -19.52
N ARG A 353 10.09 11.22 -20.04
CA ARG A 353 8.76 10.68 -19.72
C ARG A 353 8.63 9.19 -20.05
N GLU A 354 9.19 8.73 -21.17
CA GLU A 354 9.21 7.33 -21.58
C GLU A 354 10.00 6.43 -20.62
N GLU A 355 11.05 6.97 -20.01
CA GLU A 355 11.86 6.24 -19.03
C GLU A 355 11.13 6.12 -17.70
N GLN A 356 10.38 7.16 -17.30
CA GLN A 356 9.51 7.08 -16.14
C GLN A 356 8.43 6.02 -16.32
N ALA A 357 7.80 5.97 -17.49
CA ALA A 357 6.84 4.92 -17.83
C ALA A 357 7.48 3.54 -17.68
N ALA A 358 8.68 3.34 -18.23
CA ALA A 358 9.38 2.07 -18.15
C ALA A 358 9.76 1.67 -16.72
N MET A 359 10.17 2.60 -15.86
CA MET A 359 10.48 2.33 -14.46
C MET A 359 9.22 2.05 -13.63
N LEU A 360 8.12 2.78 -13.89
CA LEU A 360 6.83 2.56 -13.21
C LEU A 360 6.18 1.24 -13.59
N ILE A 361 6.30 0.80 -14.84
CA ILE A 361 5.83 -0.52 -15.27
C ILE A 361 6.63 -1.64 -14.60
N ARG A 362 7.95 -1.49 -14.45
CA ARG A 362 8.75 -2.43 -13.64
C ARG A 362 8.31 -2.41 -12.17
N ALA A 363 8.01 -1.25 -11.60
CA ALA A 363 7.48 -1.14 -10.25
C ALA A 363 6.08 -1.80 -10.09
N MET A 364 5.21 -1.68 -11.09
CA MET A 364 3.93 -2.42 -11.13
C MET A 364 4.15 -3.93 -11.15
N SER A 365 5.06 -4.41 -12.01
CA SER A 365 5.41 -5.82 -12.07
C SER A 365 5.99 -6.32 -10.74
N TYR A 366 6.86 -5.52 -10.10
CA TYR A 366 7.40 -5.81 -8.77
C TYR A 366 6.28 -5.91 -7.71
N ALA A 367 5.26 -5.05 -7.80
CA ALA A 367 4.08 -5.09 -6.94
C ALA A 367 3.10 -6.23 -7.29
N GLY A 368 3.44 -7.12 -8.23
CA GLY A 368 2.62 -8.26 -8.63
C GLY A 368 1.44 -7.92 -9.52
N LEU A 369 1.45 -6.75 -10.17
CA LEU A 369 0.41 -6.36 -11.13
C LEU A 369 0.76 -6.84 -12.54
N GLU A 370 -0.27 -7.23 -13.30
CA GLU A 370 -0.12 -7.53 -14.72
C GLU A 370 0.21 -6.25 -15.50
N THR A 371 1.18 -6.35 -16.40
CA THR A 371 1.73 -5.20 -17.14
C THR A 371 1.88 -5.46 -18.63
N GLN A 372 1.78 -6.71 -19.07
CA GLN A 372 1.98 -7.07 -20.46
C GLN A 372 0.73 -6.78 -21.30
N LEU A 373 0.95 -6.16 -22.44
CA LEU A 373 -0.11 -5.89 -23.44
C LEU A 373 0.23 -6.59 -24.75
N SER A 374 -0.80 -7.13 -25.42
CA SER A 374 -0.65 -7.63 -26.79
C SER A 374 -0.29 -6.48 -27.74
N GLN A 375 0.40 -6.79 -28.85
CA GLN A 375 0.77 -5.78 -29.85
C GLN A 375 -0.45 -5.03 -30.43
N ALA A 376 -1.58 -5.72 -30.58
CA ALA A 376 -2.84 -5.12 -30.99
C ALA A 376 -3.33 -4.09 -29.95
N LYS A 377 -3.29 -4.46 -28.66
CA LYS A 377 -3.70 -3.55 -27.58
C LYS A 377 -2.76 -2.36 -27.43
N GLN A 378 -1.45 -2.56 -27.61
CA GLN A 378 -0.48 -1.47 -27.63
C GLN A 378 -0.81 -0.46 -28.74
N SER A 379 -1.14 -0.95 -29.94
CA SER A 379 -1.48 -0.09 -31.08
C SER A 379 -2.81 0.64 -30.88
N GLU A 380 -3.81 -0.02 -30.29
CA GLU A 380 -5.09 0.59 -29.91
C GLU A 380 -4.90 1.75 -28.92
N VAL A 381 -4.11 1.53 -27.86
CA VAL A 381 -3.86 2.53 -26.80
C VAL A 381 -3.09 3.74 -27.34
N LEU A 382 -2.19 3.53 -28.29
CA LEU A 382 -1.34 4.59 -28.87
C LEU A 382 -1.99 5.31 -30.06
N ALA A 383 -3.05 4.75 -30.66
CA ALA A 383 -3.70 5.30 -31.85
C ALA A 383 -4.13 6.78 -31.75
N PRO A 384 -4.56 7.31 -30.59
CA PRO A 384 -4.91 8.73 -30.46
C PRO A 384 -3.72 9.68 -30.59
N PHE A 385 -2.48 9.20 -30.40
CA PHE A 385 -1.29 10.05 -30.31
C PHE A 385 -0.51 10.08 -31.62
N LYS A 386 -0.37 11.27 -32.20
CA LYS A 386 0.34 11.50 -33.47
C LYS A 386 1.82 11.12 -33.41
N ASP A 387 2.43 11.25 -32.23
CA ASP A 387 3.81 10.89 -31.95
C ASP A 387 3.98 9.45 -31.42
N GLY A 388 2.89 8.69 -31.24
CA GLY A 388 2.94 7.31 -30.74
C GLY A 388 3.76 6.34 -31.61
N GLY A 389 3.94 6.66 -32.90
CA GLY A 389 4.81 5.89 -33.81
C GLY A 389 6.31 6.06 -33.56
N ARG A 390 6.73 7.06 -32.77
CA ARG A 390 8.15 7.43 -32.56
C ARG A 390 8.79 6.81 -31.32
N LEU A 391 8.07 5.96 -30.58
CA LEU A 391 8.47 5.46 -29.26
C LEU A 391 9.62 4.45 -29.26
N GLY A 392 10.00 3.89 -30.41
CA GLY A 392 11.13 2.96 -30.53
C GLY A 392 11.11 1.86 -29.46
N TRP A 393 12.15 1.85 -28.61
CA TRP A 393 12.32 0.88 -27.53
C TRP A 393 11.24 0.98 -26.43
N ALA A 394 10.66 2.16 -26.19
CA ALA A 394 9.74 2.41 -25.08
C ALA A 394 8.27 2.15 -25.43
N LYS A 395 7.98 1.67 -26.64
CA LYS A 395 6.60 1.52 -27.14
C LYS A 395 5.73 0.66 -26.20
N ALA A 396 6.26 -0.47 -25.74
CA ALA A 396 5.50 -1.40 -24.91
C ALA A 396 5.19 -0.80 -23.54
N GLU A 397 6.19 -0.19 -22.90
CA GLU A 397 6.09 0.39 -21.56
C GLU A 397 5.24 1.66 -21.53
N VAL A 398 5.37 2.53 -22.53
CA VAL A 398 4.51 3.73 -22.65
C VAL A 398 3.06 3.32 -22.89
N ALA A 399 2.80 2.36 -23.78
CA ALA A 399 1.45 1.85 -23.99
C ALA A 399 0.87 1.22 -22.71
N ALA A 400 1.67 0.42 -21.99
CA ALA A 400 1.27 -0.18 -20.72
C ALA A 400 0.99 0.89 -19.65
N ALA A 401 1.82 1.93 -19.56
CA ALA A 401 1.64 3.02 -18.59
C ALA A 401 0.38 3.85 -18.85
N ILE A 402 0.05 4.10 -20.12
CA ILE A 402 -1.20 4.77 -20.51
C ILE A 402 -2.39 3.86 -20.20
N HIS A 403 -2.33 2.59 -20.61
CA HIS A 403 -3.40 1.62 -20.36
C HIS A 403 -3.69 1.43 -18.86
N ALA A 404 -2.65 1.41 -18.03
CA ALA A 404 -2.77 1.31 -16.59
C ALA A 404 -3.31 2.60 -15.94
N GLY A 405 -3.31 3.72 -16.67
CA GLY A 405 -3.70 5.04 -16.17
C GLY A 405 -2.60 5.76 -15.38
N LEU A 406 -1.34 5.33 -15.52
CA LEU A 406 -0.19 5.97 -14.86
C LEU A 406 0.24 7.22 -15.61
N MET A 407 0.25 7.16 -16.95
CA MET A 407 0.71 8.22 -17.84
C MET A 407 -0.45 8.74 -18.69
N ASN A 408 -0.51 10.06 -18.88
CA ASN A 408 -1.37 10.69 -19.87
C ASN A 408 -0.50 11.37 -20.94
N GLY A 409 -1.07 11.61 -22.13
CA GLY A 409 -0.48 12.55 -23.08
C GLY A 409 -0.38 13.96 -22.49
N MET A 410 0.55 14.74 -23.02
CA MET A 410 0.67 16.18 -22.72
C MET A 410 -0.51 16.95 -23.32
N THR A 411 -1.05 16.45 -24.44
CA THR A 411 -2.33 16.90 -25.02
C THR A 411 -3.18 15.66 -25.37
N ALA A 412 -4.36 15.87 -25.93
CA ALA A 412 -5.21 14.79 -26.43
C ALA A 412 -4.55 13.96 -27.55
N GLU A 413 -3.58 14.52 -28.28
CA GLU A 413 -2.99 13.91 -29.47
C GLU A 413 -1.45 13.83 -29.41
N THR A 414 -0.82 14.22 -28.30
CA THR A 414 0.64 14.28 -28.15
C THR A 414 1.09 13.70 -26.83
N LEU A 415 2.03 12.75 -26.87
CA LEU A 415 2.63 12.12 -25.69
C LEU A 415 3.81 12.93 -25.14
N GLU A 416 4.63 13.47 -26.06
CA GLU A 416 5.95 14.05 -25.77
C GLU A 416 6.80 13.09 -24.92
N ALA A 417 6.87 11.82 -25.35
CA ALA A 417 7.45 10.75 -24.55
C ALA A 417 8.97 10.91 -24.36
N ASP A 418 9.65 11.52 -25.33
CA ASP A 418 11.08 11.84 -25.27
C ASP A 418 11.39 13.15 -24.54
N GLY A 419 10.35 13.89 -24.14
CA GLY A 419 10.44 15.13 -23.36
C GLY A 419 10.91 14.91 -21.92
N ILE A 420 11.50 15.95 -21.34
CA ILE A 420 12.02 15.94 -19.98
C ILE A 420 10.86 16.06 -18.98
N ALA A 421 10.83 15.18 -17.98
CA ALA A 421 9.81 15.19 -16.95
C ALA A 421 10.11 16.19 -15.83
N THR A 422 9.08 16.89 -15.36
CA THR A 422 9.17 17.74 -14.16
C THR A 422 8.95 16.92 -12.88
N ARG A 423 9.36 17.48 -11.73
CA ARG A 423 9.08 16.88 -10.42
C ARG A 423 7.59 16.67 -10.21
N ALA A 424 6.74 17.65 -10.53
CA ALA A 424 5.29 17.55 -10.39
C ALA A 424 4.69 16.42 -11.24
N GLN A 425 5.09 16.29 -12.51
CA GLN A 425 4.65 15.18 -13.37
C GLN A 425 5.05 13.82 -12.78
N SER A 426 6.28 13.72 -12.28
CA SER A 426 6.82 12.52 -11.65
C SER A 426 6.00 12.08 -10.44
N VAL A 427 5.67 13.03 -9.56
CA VAL A 427 4.84 12.78 -8.37
C VAL A 427 3.45 12.30 -8.76
N VAL A 428 2.81 12.93 -9.75
CA VAL A 428 1.47 12.56 -10.17
C VAL A 428 1.44 11.14 -10.75
N MET A 429 2.42 10.78 -11.58
CA MET A 429 2.57 9.42 -12.09
C MET A 429 2.83 8.41 -10.95
N LEU A 430 3.69 8.77 -9.98
CA LEU A 430 3.98 7.94 -8.82
C LEU A 430 2.76 7.74 -7.92
N LYS A 431 1.97 8.79 -7.69
CA LYS A 431 0.71 8.73 -6.93
C LYS A 431 -0.27 7.78 -7.60
N ARG A 432 -0.44 7.87 -8.93
CA ARG A 432 -1.29 6.95 -9.69
C ARG A 432 -0.83 5.51 -9.55
N PHE A 433 0.48 5.27 -9.60
CA PHE A 433 1.06 3.95 -9.37
C PHE A 433 0.72 3.43 -7.97
N LEU A 434 0.98 4.23 -6.93
CA LEU A 434 0.69 3.85 -5.54
C LEU A 434 -0.78 3.53 -5.32
N SER A 435 -1.70 4.32 -5.89
CA SER A 435 -3.14 4.02 -5.84
C SER A 435 -3.47 2.72 -6.58
N LYS A 436 -2.91 2.49 -7.78
CA LYS A 436 -3.15 1.28 -8.58
C LYS A 436 -2.65 0.02 -7.87
N ALA A 437 -1.49 0.10 -7.21
CA ALA A 437 -0.92 -0.98 -6.42
C ALA A 437 -1.63 -1.20 -5.06
N ASN A 438 -2.62 -0.36 -4.72
CA ASN A 438 -3.24 -0.31 -3.40
C ASN A 438 -2.19 -0.13 -2.30
N TYR A 439 -1.23 0.77 -2.52
CA TYR A 439 -0.20 1.14 -1.53
C TYR A 439 -0.60 2.39 -0.74
N ILE A 440 -1.56 3.16 -1.27
CA ILE A 440 -2.27 4.28 -0.61
C ILE A 440 -3.74 4.29 -1.08
N ASN A 441 -4.64 4.92 -0.32
CA ASN A 441 -6.07 5.09 -0.66
C ASN A 441 -6.74 6.33 -0.06
#